data_AF-A0A8S1ULY1-F1
#
_entry.id   AF-A0A8S1ULY1-F1
#
_cell.length_a   1.000
_cell.length_b   1.000
_cell.length_c   1.000
_cell.angle_alpha   90.00
_cell.angle_beta   90.00
_cell.angle_gamma   90.00
#
_symmetry.space_group_name_H-M   'P 1'
#
loop_
_entity.id
_entity.type
_entity.pdbx_description
1 polymer ?
#
loop_
_entity_poly.entity_id
_entity_poly.type
_entity_poly.pdbx_seq_one_letter_code
_entity_poly.pdbx_strand_id
1 'polypeptide(L)'
;MYSHSNLKVSSTNKQYSKTKEIDVKSGSNCGCNVWFPQQYIKQKCLIVNKNGYNINLIRMNQNGDFITKQSIDFGHHNIFAQMSEDGEYLMNWDNKSKEIQIRKYHQE
;
A
#
# COMPACT_ATOMS: atom_id res chain seq x y z
N MET A 1 9.41 4.27 -13.38
CA MET A 1 9.54 3.48 -12.14
C MET A 1 8.76 4.24 -11.07
N TYR A 2 7.88 3.57 -10.32
CA TYR A 2 7.02 4.23 -9.31
C TYR A 2 7.47 3.85 -7.92
N SER A 3 7.39 4.80 -6.99
CA SER A 3 7.91 4.61 -5.66
C SER A 3 7.06 5.23 -4.56
N HIS A 4 7.10 4.61 -3.40
CA HIS A 4 6.67 5.19 -2.14
C HIS A 4 7.86 5.86 -1.45
N SER A 5 7.65 7.07 -0.90
CA SER A 5 8.71 7.83 -0.22
C SER A 5 8.47 7.84 1.27
N ASN A 6 9.48 7.39 2.04
CA ASN A 6 9.50 7.57 3.48
C ASN A 6 10.16 8.90 3.84
N LEU A 7 9.48 9.69 4.66
CA LEU A 7 9.95 11.00 5.09
C LEU A 7 10.28 11.00 6.58
N LYS A 8 11.37 11.66 6.96
CA LYS A 8 11.72 11.95 8.36
C LYS A 8 11.65 13.45 8.59
N VAL A 9 11.00 13.86 9.67
CA VAL A 9 10.97 15.27 10.06
C VAL A 9 12.26 15.64 10.80
N SER A 10 12.90 16.72 10.37
CA SER A 10 14.03 17.34 11.06
C SER A 10 13.55 18.06 12.31
N SER A 11 14.23 17.82 13.43
CA SER A 11 13.92 18.47 14.71
C SER A 11 14.27 19.96 14.73
N THR A 12 15.22 20.39 13.89
CA THR A 12 15.79 21.75 13.91
C THR A 12 15.00 22.75 13.08
N ASN A 13 14.46 22.34 11.93
CA ASN A 13 13.77 23.23 11.01
C ASN A 13 12.37 22.75 10.59
N LYS A 14 11.88 21.65 11.20
CA LYS A 14 10.56 21.04 10.92
C LYS A 14 10.35 20.64 9.45
N GLN A 15 11.42 20.50 8.67
CA GLN A 15 11.35 20.05 7.28
C GLN A 15 11.38 18.53 7.19
N TYR A 16 10.71 17.99 6.17
CA TYR A 16 10.75 16.57 5.86
C TYR A 16 11.88 16.28 4.88
N SER A 17 12.74 15.32 5.21
CA SER A 17 13.72 14.77 4.28
C SER A 17 13.30 13.37 3.84
N LYS A 18 13.45 13.09 2.55
CA LYS A 18 13.27 11.73 2.03
C LYS A 18 14.41 10.86 2.54
N THR A 19 14.05 9.78 3.22
CA THR A 19 15.01 8.83 3.81
C THR A 19 15.14 7.57 3.00
N LYS A 20 14.05 7.16 2.33
CA LYS A 20 14.02 5.94 1.53
C LYS A 20 13.01 6.05 0.41
N GLU A 21 13.35 5.40 -0.69
CA GLU A 21 12.46 5.13 -1.81
C GLU A 21 12.16 3.63 -1.81
N ILE A 22 10.89 3.28 -1.93
CA ILE A 22 10.42 1.90 -1.91
C ILE A 22 9.73 1.63 -3.25
N ASP A 23 10.20 0.62 -3.96
CA ASP A 23 9.61 0.24 -5.23
C ASP A 23 8.19 -0.32 -5.05
N VAL A 24 7.26 0.24 -5.80
CA VAL A 24 5.85 -0.20 -5.82
C VAL A 24 5.38 -0.41 -7.25
N LYS A 25 4.43 -1.31 -7.44
CA LYS A 25 3.76 -1.48 -8.73
C LYS A 25 2.66 -0.41 -8.88
N SER A 26 2.46 0.04 -10.12
CA SER A 26 1.38 0.97 -10.50
C SER A 26 0.45 0.40 -11.56
N GLY A 27 0.92 -0.47 -12.47
CA GLY A 27 0.10 -1.05 -13.54
C GLY A 27 -0.23 -0.08 -14.69
N SER A 28 -0.33 1.24 -14.46
CA SER A 28 -0.34 2.27 -15.51
C SER A 28 -0.08 3.69 -14.96
N ASN A 29 -0.02 4.66 -15.88
CA ASN A 29 0.14 6.10 -15.62
C ASN A 29 -1.20 6.83 -15.42
N CYS A 30 -2.29 6.11 -15.13
CA CYS A 30 -3.58 6.75 -14.91
C CYS A 30 -3.56 7.55 -13.60
N GLY A 31 -3.86 8.85 -13.70
CA GLY A 31 -4.05 9.73 -12.55
C GLY A 31 -4.98 9.06 -11.53
N CYS A 32 -4.42 8.70 -10.38
CA CYS A 32 -5.18 8.12 -9.30
C CYS A 32 -6.01 9.20 -8.61
N ASN A 33 -7.13 9.56 -9.23
CA ASN A 33 -8.04 10.58 -8.70
C ASN A 33 -8.98 10.03 -7.62
N VAL A 34 -8.82 8.75 -7.24
CA VAL A 34 -9.63 8.10 -6.22
C VAL A 34 -8.86 8.11 -4.91
N TRP A 35 -9.42 8.80 -3.91
CA TRP A 35 -8.90 8.84 -2.55
C TRP A 35 -8.87 7.42 -1.98
N PHE A 36 -7.66 6.90 -1.76
CA PHE A 36 -7.45 5.63 -1.09
C PHE A 36 -6.70 5.90 0.22
N PRO A 37 -7.28 5.61 1.39
CA PRO A 37 -6.58 5.83 2.65
C PRO A 37 -5.41 4.85 2.73
N GLN A 38 -4.18 5.37 2.79
CA GLN A 38 -3.03 4.54 3.10
C GLN A 38 -3.12 4.09 4.57
N GLN A 39 -3.03 2.79 4.82
CA GLN A 39 -3.16 2.21 6.15
C GLN A 39 -1.84 1.63 6.63
N TYR A 40 -1.50 1.81 7.91
CA TYR A 40 -0.39 1.12 8.56
C TYR A 40 -0.90 0.25 9.71
N ILE A 41 -0.76 -1.06 9.55
CA ILE A 41 -1.15 -2.08 10.53
C ILE A 41 0.06 -2.38 11.41
N LYS A 42 0.11 -1.70 12.56
CA LYS A 42 1.25 -1.73 13.49
C LYS A 42 1.63 -3.14 13.93
N GLN A 43 0.64 -3.97 14.29
CA GLN A 43 0.84 -5.32 14.81
C GLN A 43 1.55 -6.25 13.82
N LYS A 44 1.41 -5.99 12.51
CA LYS A 44 2.04 -6.77 11.43
C LYS A 44 3.19 -6.02 10.73
N CYS A 45 3.49 -4.80 11.16
CA CYS A 45 4.40 -3.87 10.48
C CYS A 45 4.12 -3.78 8.97
N LEU A 46 2.84 -3.66 8.61
CA LEU A 46 2.36 -3.75 7.23
C LEU A 46 1.72 -2.43 6.79
N ILE A 47 2.12 -1.94 5.62
CA ILE A 47 1.51 -0.79 4.94
C ILE A 47 0.65 -1.31 3.78
N VAL A 48 -0.58 -0.83 3.70
CA VAL A 48 -1.46 -1.00 2.54
C VAL A 48 -1.41 0.28 1.73
N ASN A 49 -0.77 0.21 0.58
CA ASN A 49 -0.58 1.33 -0.34
C ASN A 49 -1.34 1.06 -1.65
N LYS A 50 -2.09 2.05 -2.14
CA LYS A 50 -2.67 1.97 -3.49
C LYS A 50 -1.87 2.87 -4.42
N ASN A 51 -1.50 2.33 -5.57
CA ASN A 51 -0.83 3.06 -6.63
C ASN A 51 -1.28 2.54 -7.99
N GLY A 52 -1.81 3.42 -8.83
CA GLY A 52 -2.39 3.07 -10.13
C GLY A 52 -3.51 2.02 -10.01
N TYR A 53 -3.28 0.86 -10.64
CA TYR A 53 -4.13 -0.33 -10.66
C TYR A 53 -3.77 -1.34 -9.59
N ASN A 54 -2.78 -1.02 -8.75
CA ASN A 54 -2.25 -1.94 -7.76
C ASN A 54 -2.60 -1.54 -6.33
N ILE A 55 -2.88 -2.56 -5.52
CA ILE A 55 -2.70 -2.49 -4.07
C ILE A 55 -1.40 -3.21 -3.74
N ASN A 56 -0.49 -2.49 -3.10
CA ASN A 56 0.82 -2.95 -2.64
C ASN A 56 0.76 -3.19 -1.13
N LEU A 57 1.14 -4.40 -0.71
CA LEU A 57 1.33 -4.79 0.68
C LEU A 57 2.82 -4.72 0.99
N ILE A 58 3.23 -3.69 1.73
CA ILE A 58 4.63 -3.38 2.03
C ILE A 58 4.89 -3.70 3.50
N ARG A 59 5.81 -4.62 3.78
CA ARG A 59 6.15 -5.04 5.15
C ARG A 59 7.51 -4.50 5.55
N MET A 60 7.63 -4.02 6.78
CA MET A 60 8.92 -3.72 7.40
C MET A 60 9.52 -5.01 7.95
N ASN A 61 10.76 -5.31 7.56
CA ASN A 61 11.52 -6.43 8.11
C ASN A 61 12.21 -6.05 9.43
N GLN A 62 12.92 -7.02 10.04
CA GLN A 62 13.63 -6.82 11.31
C GLN A 62 14.77 -5.80 11.22
N ASN A 63 15.30 -5.55 10.03
CA ASN A 63 16.36 -4.56 9.77
C ASN A 63 15.80 -3.15 9.57
N GLY A 64 14.49 -2.97 9.66
CA GLY A 64 13.82 -1.69 9.38
C GLY A 64 13.63 -1.40 7.89
N ASP A 65 13.91 -2.36 7.01
CA ASP A 65 13.70 -2.22 5.57
C ASP A 65 12.26 -2.54 5.20
N PHE A 66 11.67 -1.67 4.39
CA PHE A 66 10.38 -1.90 3.75
C PHE A 66 10.55 -2.70 2.46
N ILE A 67 9.80 -3.79 2.35
CA ILE A 67 9.79 -4.69 1.20
C ILE A 67 8.35 -4.90 0.76
N THR A 68 8.08 -4.69 -0.53
CA THR A 68 6.79 -5.04 -1.14
C THR A 68 6.65 -6.56 -1.18
N LYS A 69 5.79 -7.12 -0.32
CA LYS A 69 5.56 -8.57 -0.22
C LYS A 69 4.55 -9.06 -1.25
N GLN A 70 3.57 -8.23 -1.56
CA GLN A 70 2.56 -8.55 -2.55
C GLN A 70 2.12 -7.29 -3.28
N SER A 71 1.82 -7.45 -4.56
CA SER A 71 1.12 -6.45 -5.37
C SER A 71 -0.04 -7.13 -6.08
N ILE A 72 -1.25 -6.67 -5.81
CA ILE A 72 -2.46 -7.19 -6.45
C ILE A 72 -2.78 -6.24 -7.60
N ASP A 73 -2.86 -6.74 -8.83
CA ASP A 73 -3.23 -5.97 -10.01
C ASP A 73 -4.70 -6.16 -10.35
N PHE A 74 -5.44 -5.07 -10.41
CA PHE A 74 -6.86 -5.07 -10.77
C PHE A 74 -7.11 -4.67 -12.23
N GLY A 75 -6.08 -4.20 -12.96
CA GLY A 75 -6.20 -3.73 -14.34
C GLY A 75 -7.05 -2.48 -14.52
N HIS A 76 -7.46 -1.82 -13.43
CA HIS A 76 -8.29 -0.62 -13.43
C HIS A 76 -8.04 0.19 -12.14
N HIS A 77 -8.19 1.51 -12.18
CA HIS A 77 -7.82 2.40 -11.05
C HIS A 77 -8.93 2.62 -10.01
N ASN A 78 -10.19 2.38 -10.39
CA ASN A 78 -11.35 2.39 -9.49
C ASN A 78 -11.34 1.13 -8.62
N ILE A 79 -10.59 1.22 -7.52
CA ILE A 79 -10.41 0.19 -6.52
C ILE A 79 -10.64 0.84 -5.15
N PHE A 80 -11.45 0.21 -4.33
CA PHE A 80 -11.60 0.53 -2.91
C PHE A 80 -11.13 -0.66 -2.12
N ALA A 81 -10.39 -0.43 -1.04
CA ALA A 81 -10.03 -1.50 -0.14
C ALA A 81 -9.79 -1.00 1.27
N GLN A 82 -9.97 -1.91 2.21
CA GLN A 82 -9.73 -1.69 3.61
C GLN A 82 -9.22 -2.99 4.22
N MET A 83 -8.16 -2.87 5.01
CA MET A 83 -7.68 -3.94 5.87
C MET A 83 -8.44 -3.90 7.20
N SER A 84 -8.77 -5.08 7.74
CA SER A 84 -9.25 -5.23 9.12
C SER A 84 -8.22 -4.69 10.12
N GLU A 85 -8.67 -4.30 11.32
CA GLU A 85 -7.81 -3.68 12.34
C GLU A 85 -6.64 -4.58 12.77
N ASP A 86 -6.89 -5.89 12.79
CA ASP A 86 -5.89 -6.93 13.08
C ASP A 86 -5.00 -7.29 11.87
N GLY A 87 -5.37 -6.85 10.66
CA GLY A 87 -4.67 -7.19 9.43
C GLY A 87 -4.90 -8.62 8.91
N GLU A 88 -5.91 -9.34 9.42
CA GLU A 88 -6.24 -10.70 8.97
C GLU A 88 -7.02 -10.74 7.66
N TYR A 89 -7.74 -9.67 7.32
CA TYR A 89 -8.57 -9.62 6.12
C TYR A 89 -8.36 -8.32 5.35
N LEU A 90 -8.11 -8.45 4.04
CA LEU A 90 -8.22 -7.34 3.11
C LEU A 90 -9.54 -7.49 2.35
N MET A 91 -10.45 -6.55 2.56
CA MET A 91 -11.67 -6.42 1.77
C MET A 91 -11.42 -5.42 0.65
N ASN A 92 -11.78 -5.77 -0.58
CA ASN A 92 -11.70 -4.85 -1.70
C ASN A 92 -12.94 -4.93 -2.59
N TRP A 93 -13.25 -3.84 -3.27
CA TRP A 93 -14.13 -3.82 -4.43
C TRP A 93 -13.37 -3.21 -5.60
N ASP A 94 -13.55 -3.76 -6.79
CA ASP A 94 -12.92 -3.24 -7.99
C ASP A 94 -13.89 -3.14 -9.16
N ASN A 95 -13.66 -2.15 -10.02
CA ASN A 95 -14.53 -1.86 -11.14
C ASN A 95 -14.52 -2.91 -12.26
N LYS A 96 -13.49 -3.78 -12.31
CA LYS A 96 -13.36 -4.80 -13.35
C LYS A 96 -14.22 -6.02 -13.01
N SER A 97 -14.13 -6.52 -11.78
CA SER A 97 -14.95 -7.63 -11.30
C SER A 97 -16.38 -7.20 -10.98
N LYS A 98 -16.58 -5.94 -10.57
CA LYS A 98 -17.84 -5.43 -10.00
C LYS A 98 -18.24 -6.14 -8.70
N GLU A 99 -17.31 -6.81 -8.04
CA GLU A 99 -17.57 -7.66 -6.88
C GLU A 99 -16.78 -7.20 -5.65
N ILE A 100 -17.32 -7.53 -4.48
CA ILE A 100 -16.55 -7.49 -3.23
C ILE A 100 -15.74 -8.77 -3.14
N GLN A 101 -14.45 -8.62 -2.86
CA GLN A 101 -13.51 -9.72 -2.64
C GLN A 101 -12.96 -9.61 -1.23
N ILE A 102 -12.84 -10.75 -0.55
CA ILE A 102 -12.23 -10.84 0.77
C ILE A 102 -11.01 -11.75 0.66
N ARG A 103 -9.86 -11.24 1.08
CA ARG A 103 -8.59 -11.96 1.05
C ARG A 103 -8.14 -12.17 2.49
N LYS A 104 -7.92 -13.42 2.87
CA LYS A 104 -7.41 -13.77 4.19
C LYS A 104 -5.88 -13.75 4.19
N TYR A 105 -5.29 -13.22 5.25
CA TYR A 105 -3.86 -13.29 5.48
C TYR A 105 -3.43 -14.75 5.70
N HIS A 106 -2.38 -15.16 4.99
CA HIS A 106 -1.71 -16.43 5.21
C HIS A 106 -0.27 -16.13 5.60
N GLN A 107 0.14 -16.67 6.75
CA GLN A 107 1.52 -16.57 7.21
C GLN A 107 2.33 -17.66 6.49
N GLU A 108 3.32 -17.24 5.71
CA GLU A 108 4.41 -18.11 5.23
C GLU A 108 5.42 -18.38 6.35
#